data_AF-A0A966T7Q8-F1
#
_entry.id   AF-A0A966T7Q8-F1
#
_cell.length_a   1.000
_cell.length_b   1.000
_cell.length_c   1.000
_cell.angle_alpha   90.00
_cell.angle_beta   90.00
_cell.angle_gamma   90.00
#
_symmetry.space_group_name_H-M   'P 1'
#
loop_
_entity.id
_entity.type
_entity.pdbx_description
1 polymer ?
#
loop_
_entity_poly.entity_id
_entity_poly.type
_entity_poly.pdbx_seq_one_letter_code
_entity_poly.pdbx_strand_id
1 'polypeptide(L)'
;MSSNHRAIAEFGFYPFDDVAWAYDKLWAAIAKRCSWLPIELTRTKDPTNIWSSDDLFVSQTCGWPLVTRLAAKVRVVGAFRQTT
;
A
#
# COMPACT_ATOMS: atom_id res chain seq x y z
N MET A 1 5.61 5.22 26.96
CA MET A 1 4.83 6.11 26.06
C MET A 1 5.40 5.95 24.66
N SER A 2 4.92 4.96 23.89
CA SER A 2 5.38 4.81 22.51
C SER A 2 4.28 5.29 21.60
N SER A 3 4.55 6.36 20.86
CA SER A 3 3.69 6.87 19.80
C SER A 3 3.40 5.72 18.84
N ASN A 4 2.18 5.20 18.84
CA ASN A 4 1.68 4.38 17.75
C ASN A 4 1.53 5.32 16.54
N HIS A 5 2.62 5.59 15.84
CA HIS A 5 2.53 6.14 14.49
C HIS A 5 1.67 5.17 13.70
N ARG A 6 0.49 5.64 13.29
CA ARG A 6 -0.56 4.82 12.71
C ARG A 6 -0.16 4.56 11.26
N ALA A 7 0.74 3.61 11.07
CA ALA A 7 1.27 3.30 9.75
C ALA A 7 0.13 2.99 8.78
N ILE A 8 0.22 3.53 7.57
CA ILE A 8 -0.80 3.40 6.52
C ILE A 8 -0.36 2.33 5.53
N ALA A 9 -1.24 1.39 5.25
CA ALA A 9 -1.08 0.38 4.20
C ALA A 9 -2.29 0.40 3.27
N GLU A 10 -2.06 0.45 1.96
CA GLU A 10 -3.12 0.72 0.98
C GLU A 10 -2.82 0.03 -0.37
N PHE A 11 -3.75 -0.74 -0.94
CA PHE A 11 -3.53 -1.46 -2.21
C PHE A 11 -4.61 -1.18 -3.27
N GLY A 12 -5.26 -0.02 -3.20
CA GLY A 12 -6.43 0.37 -3.98
C GLY A 12 -6.16 1.37 -5.09
N PHE A 13 -4.94 1.44 -5.65
CA PHE A 13 -4.71 2.26 -6.84
C PHE A 13 -5.60 1.84 -8.02
N TYR A 14 -5.90 0.54 -8.09
CA TYR A 14 -6.98 0.00 -8.90
C TYR A 14 -8.02 -0.68 -7.98
N PRO A 15 -8.99 0.08 -7.44
CA PRO A 15 -9.89 -0.39 -6.39
C PRO A 15 -11.09 -1.14 -6.99
N PHE A 16 -10.84 -2.15 -7.83
CA PHE A 16 -11.92 -2.96 -8.38
C PHE A 16 -12.50 -3.86 -7.26
N ASP A 17 -13.82 -3.84 -7.09
CA ASP A 17 -14.49 -4.61 -6.03
C ASP A 17 -14.22 -6.11 -6.16
N ASP A 18 -14.20 -6.63 -7.39
CA ASP A 18 -13.98 -8.05 -7.70
C ASP A 18 -12.63 -8.61 -7.21
N VAL A 19 -11.64 -7.73 -7.00
CA VAL A 19 -10.29 -8.11 -6.51
C VAL A 19 -9.99 -7.57 -5.11
N ALA A 20 -10.88 -6.79 -4.51
CA ALA A 20 -10.67 -6.18 -3.21
C ALA A 20 -10.36 -7.23 -2.11
N TRP A 21 -11.05 -8.38 -2.16
CA TRP A 21 -10.84 -9.49 -1.24
C TRP A 21 -9.43 -10.12 -1.35
N ALA A 22 -8.83 -10.09 -2.55
CA ALA A 22 -7.51 -10.64 -2.78
C ALA A 22 -6.43 -9.77 -2.14
N TYR A 23 -6.60 -8.45 -2.20
CA TYR A 23 -5.75 -7.50 -1.49
C TYR A 23 -5.84 -7.65 0.03
N ASP A 24 -7.05 -7.86 0.57
CA ASP A 24 -7.23 -8.12 2.00
C ASP A 24 -6.53 -9.39 2.45
N LYS A 25 -6.67 -10.49 1.69
CA LYS A 25 -5.98 -11.75 2.00
C LYS A 25 -4.46 -11.59 1.94
N LEU A 26 -3.94 -10.89 0.95
CA LEU A 26 -2.51 -10.61 0.84
C LEU A 26 -2.01 -9.82 2.05
N TRP A 27 -2.70 -8.72 2.39
CA TRP A 27 -2.31 -7.88 3.51
C TRP A 27 -2.42 -8.61 4.85
N ALA A 28 -3.50 -9.33 5.10
CA ALA A 28 -3.67 -10.10 6.33
C ALA A 28 -2.54 -11.13 6.53
N ALA A 29 -2.02 -11.73 5.46
CA ALA A 29 -0.87 -12.63 5.54
C ALA A 29 0.45 -11.89 5.89
N ILE A 30 0.59 -10.62 5.50
CA ILE A 30 1.73 -9.76 5.84
C ILE A 30 1.61 -9.28 7.28
N ALA A 31 0.47 -8.69 7.66
CA ALA A 31 0.20 -8.15 8.99
C ALA A 31 0.36 -9.22 10.09
N LYS A 32 -0.06 -10.48 9.83
CA LYS A 32 0.16 -11.61 10.74
C LYS A 32 1.63 -11.89 11.06
N ARG A 33 2.55 -11.54 10.15
CA ARG A 33 4.00 -11.73 10.32
C ARG A 33 4.69 -10.52 10.93
N CYS A 34 4.01 -9.38 11.00
CA CYS A 34 4.57 -8.10 11.44
C CYS A 34 3.58 -7.41 12.39
N SER A 35 3.67 -7.73 13.68
CA SER A 35 2.73 -7.29 14.72
C SER A 35 2.67 -5.77 14.95
N TRP A 36 3.58 -5.00 14.37
CA TRP A 36 3.65 -3.54 14.44
C TRP A 36 2.94 -2.85 13.26
N LEU A 37 2.45 -3.60 12.27
CA LEU A 37 1.71 -3.09 11.13
C LEU A 37 0.20 -2.99 11.42
N PRO A 38 -0.56 -2.15 10.68
CA PRO A 38 -2.01 -2.12 10.79
C PRO A 38 -2.61 -3.48 10.37
N ILE A 39 -3.64 -3.91 11.10
CA ILE A 39 -4.33 -5.18 10.85
C ILE A 39 -5.05 -5.16 9.49
N GLU A 40 -5.60 -4.02 9.12
CA GLU A 40 -6.43 -3.83 7.93
C GLU A 40 -5.81 -2.83 6.96
N LEU A 41 -6.14 -2.98 5.68
CA LEU A 41 -5.81 -1.99 4.67
C LEU A 41 -6.64 -0.73 4.87
N THR A 42 -6.00 0.42 4.73
CA THR A 42 -6.70 1.69 4.53
C THR A 42 -7.40 1.65 3.18
N ARG A 43 -8.69 2.01 3.17
CA ARG A 43 -9.50 2.12 1.95
C ARG A 43 -9.80 3.58 1.70
N THR A 44 -9.08 4.18 0.77
CA THR A 44 -9.25 5.58 0.36
C THR A 44 -9.88 5.63 -1.03
N LYS A 45 -10.67 6.69 -1.30
CA LYS A 45 -11.22 6.95 -2.63
C LYS A 45 -10.15 7.40 -3.62
N ASP A 46 -9.06 7.98 -3.13
CA ASP A 46 -7.94 8.46 -3.92
C ASP A 46 -6.62 8.17 -3.19
N PRO A 47 -5.94 7.06 -3.54
CA PRO A 47 -4.65 6.67 -2.98
C PRO A 47 -3.53 7.68 -3.23
N THR A 48 -3.67 8.55 -4.24
CA THR A 48 -2.59 9.48 -4.60
C THR A 48 -2.33 10.51 -3.50
N ASN A 49 -3.34 10.80 -2.67
CA ASN A 49 -3.25 11.74 -1.55
C ASN A 49 -2.40 11.25 -0.38
N ILE A 50 -2.20 9.93 -0.25
CA ILE A 50 -1.44 9.36 0.88
C ILE A 50 0.00 8.99 0.50
N TRP A 51 0.36 9.02 -0.79
CA TRP A 51 1.70 8.62 -1.26
C TRP A 51 2.87 9.42 -0.68
N SER A 52 2.61 10.64 -0.23
CA SER A 52 3.63 11.51 0.38
C SER A 52 3.46 11.64 1.90
N SER A 53 2.62 10.82 2.52
CA SER A 53 2.47 10.80 3.97
C SER A 53 3.68 10.14 4.61
N ASP A 54 4.22 10.75 5.67
CA ASP A 54 5.30 10.18 6.47
C ASP A 54 4.86 8.89 7.22
N ASP A 55 3.55 8.72 7.40
CA ASP A 55 2.96 7.52 7.99
C ASP A 55 2.78 6.38 6.97
N LEU A 56 3.04 6.62 5.68
CA LEU A 56 2.84 5.59 4.65
C LEU A 56 3.90 4.49 4.75
N PHE A 57 3.45 3.29 5.12
CA PHE A 57 4.29 2.10 5.10
C PHE A 57 4.40 1.51 3.70
N VAL A 58 3.25 1.28 3.04
CA VAL A 58 3.22 0.73 1.69
C VAL A 58 1.96 1.18 0.96
N SER A 59 2.11 1.56 -0.31
CA SER A 59 0.99 1.72 -1.24
C SER A 59 1.28 1.06 -2.59
N GLN A 60 0.24 0.87 -3.40
CA GLN A 60 0.34 0.48 -4.79
C GLN A 60 0.29 1.72 -5.69
N THR A 61 0.98 1.66 -6.82
CA THR A 61 0.85 2.62 -7.92
C THR A 61 1.14 1.93 -9.25
N CYS A 62 0.76 2.54 -10.37
CA CYS A 62 1.25 2.09 -11.67
C CYS A 62 2.61 2.72 -12.01
N GLY A 63 3.26 2.24 -13.06
CA GLY A 63 4.58 2.74 -13.46
C GLY A 63 4.58 4.23 -13.81
N TRP A 64 3.47 4.79 -14.28
CA TRP A 64 3.42 6.18 -14.74
C TRP A 64 3.57 7.22 -13.60
N PRO A 65 2.76 7.22 -12.52
CA PRO A 65 2.98 8.10 -11.38
C PRO A 65 4.33 7.84 -10.69
N LEU A 66 4.79 6.59 -10.69
CA LEU A 66 6.10 6.24 -10.14
C LEU A 66 7.22 7.04 -10.81
N VAL A 67 7.25 7.10 -12.15
CA VAL A 67 8.31 7.81 -12.88
C VAL A 67 8.08 9.31 -12.98
N THR A 68 6.82 9.78 -13.01
CA THR A 68 6.51 11.21 -13.26
C THR A 68 6.34 12.04 -11.99
N ARG A 69 5.96 11.44 -10.85
CA ARG A 69 5.58 12.18 -9.63
C ARG A 69 6.31 11.72 -8.37
N LEU A 70 6.57 10.41 -8.27
CA LEU A 70 7.13 9.77 -7.08
C LEU A 70 8.62 9.42 -7.22
N ALA A 71 9.22 9.74 -8.37
CA ALA A 71 10.65 9.56 -8.60
C ALA A 71 11.44 10.23 -7.46
N ALA A 72 12.37 9.47 -6.85
CA ALA A 72 13.17 9.85 -5.69
C ALA A 72 12.42 10.17 -4.38
N LYS A 73 11.08 10.10 -4.34
CA LYS A 73 10.27 10.32 -3.13
C LYS A 73 9.91 9.02 -2.40
N VAL A 74 9.90 7.92 -3.14
CA VAL A 74 9.50 6.59 -2.62
C VAL A 74 10.53 5.54 -2.98
N ARG A 75 10.51 4.43 -2.24
CA ARG A 75 11.29 3.23 -2.56
C ARG A 75 10.37 2.16 -3.12
N VAL A 76 10.70 1.64 -4.30
CA VAL A 76 10.00 0.47 -4.86
C VAL A 76 10.43 -0.77 -4.09
N VAL A 77 9.46 -1.47 -3.50
CA VAL A 77 9.70 -2.72 -2.74
C VAL A 77 9.42 -3.99 -3.54
N GLY A 78 8.70 -3.87 -4.66
CA GLY A 78 8.37 -4.99 -5.54
C GLY A 78 7.40 -4.58 -6.64
N ALA A 79 7.20 -5.49 -7.59
CA ALA A 79 6.21 -5.38 -8.65
C ALA A 79 5.62 -6.76 -8.92
N PHE A 80 4.32 -6.82 -9.21
CA PHE A 80 3.70 -8.07 -9.65
C PHE A 80 4.19 -8.42 -11.04
N ARG A 81 4.69 -9.65 -11.19
CA ARG A 81 5.07 -10.22 -12.48
C ARG A 81 4.06 -11.29 -12.83
N GLN A 82 3.41 -11.15 -13.98
CA GLN A 82 2.66 -12.26 -14.56
C GLN A 82 3.67 -13.32 -15.01
N THR A 83 3.51 -14.53 -14.50
CA THR A 83 4.24 -15.71 -14.98
C THR A 83 3.25 -16.55 -15.77
N THR A 84 3.53 -16.71 -17.06
CA THR A 84 2.79 -17.58 -17.98
C THR A 84 3.51 -18.91 -18.10
#